data_AF-A0A497QX47-F1
#
_entry.id   AF-A0A497QX47-F1
#
_cell.length_a   1.000
_cell.length_b   1.000
_cell.length_c   1.000
_cell.angle_alpha   90.00
_cell.angle_beta   90.00
_cell.angle_gamma   90.00
#
_symmetry.space_group_name_H-M   'P 1'
#
loop_
_entity.id
_entity.type
_entity.pdbx_description
1 polymer ?
#
loop_
_entity_poly.entity_id
_entity_poly.type
_entity_poly.pdbx_seq_one_letter_code
_entity_poly.pdbx_strand_id
1 'polypeptide(L)'
;MTIQVELESSKVVDLRKKYFVLEYPIETNPRHWNRLRIEIWMCIPDNSWDTPDGSGFVKIGEYLRNYDSLYNTFTPFEQKGQEYALYSPNYSATRVMTLPNCKDIGGEEPHAGGFCPVDYFVPYNDPARGLDGTFGFIAGCIWGDDSTWKIQYLDLSRINEGIFTREAKFGYVSLPRELNLEKAIDLEDFWDGALPWVKADGTKETHMLEERIVKISTSHWFELNRKAKGSCCGHACKCECLECKDKRKEQE
;
A
#
# COMPACT_ATOMS: atom_id res chain seq x y z
N MET A 1 -30.52 -30.78 -16.60
CA MET A 1 -31.04 -29.56 -15.94
C MET A 1 -29.82 -28.77 -15.52
N THR A 2 -29.45 -27.75 -16.31
CA THR A 2 -28.22 -26.98 -16.11
C THR A 2 -28.58 -25.76 -15.28
N ILE A 3 -28.13 -25.71 -14.03
CA ILE A 3 -28.33 -24.55 -13.15
C ILE A 3 -27.32 -23.51 -13.59
N GLN A 4 -27.77 -22.47 -14.29
CA GLN A 4 -26.97 -21.27 -14.51
C GLN A 4 -27.02 -20.46 -13.21
N VAL A 5 -25.90 -20.46 -12.49
CA VAL A 5 -25.70 -19.52 -11.38
C VAL A 5 -25.33 -18.19 -12.03
N GLU A 6 -26.31 -17.30 -12.18
CA GLU A 6 -26.03 -15.91 -12.50
C GLU A 6 -25.29 -15.31 -11.30
N LEU A 7 -23.98 -15.13 -11.45
CA LEU A 7 -23.19 -14.29 -10.56
C LEU A 7 -23.69 -12.86 -10.75
N GLU A 8 -24.64 -12.44 -9.92
CA GLU A 8 -24.99 -11.03 -9.80
C GLU A 8 -23.69 -10.26 -9.61
N SER A 9 -23.40 -9.33 -10.53
CA SER A 9 -22.23 -8.49 -10.43
C SER A 9 -22.38 -7.66 -9.16
N SER A 10 -21.72 -8.09 -8.08
CA SER A 10 -21.67 -7.39 -6.82
C SER A 10 -21.23 -5.97 -7.13
N LYS A 11 -22.09 -4.98 -6.84
CA LYS A 11 -21.71 -3.59 -6.99
C LYS A 11 -20.44 -3.38 -6.17
N VAL A 12 -19.39 -3.02 -6.87
CA VAL A 12 -18.07 -2.63 -6.37
C VAL A 12 -18.28 -1.54 -5.31
N VAL A 13 -18.26 -1.91 -4.03
CA VAL A 13 -18.46 -0.95 -2.93
C VAL A 13 -17.14 -0.23 -2.70
N ASP A 14 -17.18 1.09 -2.77
CA ASP A 14 -16.04 1.93 -2.40
C ASP A 14 -15.95 1.99 -0.86
N LEU A 15 -15.06 1.18 -0.27
CA LEU A 15 -14.92 1.08 1.18
C LEU A 15 -14.54 2.40 1.84
N ARG A 16 -13.97 3.36 1.11
CA ARG A 16 -13.66 4.70 1.62
C ARG A 16 -14.89 5.58 1.79
N LYS A 17 -16.00 5.23 1.14
CA LYS A 17 -17.33 5.83 1.40
C LYS A 17 -18.06 5.09 2.52
N LYS A 18 -17.75 3.80 2.70
CA LYS A 18 -18.31 2.97 3.76
C LYS A 18 -17.71 3.29 5.12
N TYR A 19 -16.41 3.54 5.20
CA TYR A 19 -15.68 3.78 6.45
C TYR A 19 -15.00 5.14 6.46
N PHE A 20 -15.13 5.86 7.58
CA PHE A 20 -14.42 7.12 7.81
C PHE A 20 -14.02 7.24 9.28
N VAL A 21 -13.21 8.24 9.59
CA VAL A 21 -12.71 8.49 10.94
C VAL A 21 -13.08 9.88 11.43
N LEU A 22 -13.28 10.02 12.74
CA LEU A 22 -13.39 11.29 13.45
C LEU A 22 -12.26 11.43 14.45
N GLU A 23 -11.75 12.65 14.60
CA GLU A 23 -10.54 12.95 15.37
C GLU A 23 -10.84 13.80 16.59
N TYR A 24 -10.27 13.43 17.73
CA TYR A 24 -10.44 14.14 18.99
C TYR A 24 -9.06 14.35 19.63
N PRO A 25 -8.49 15.56 19.55
CA PRO A 25 -7.19 15.85 20.17
C PRO A 25 -7.28 15.71 21.68
N ILE A 26 -6.25 15.12 22.28
CA ILE A 26 -6.10 14.93 23.71
C ILE A 26 -4.82 15.63 24.14
N GLU A 27 -4.98 16.72 24.88
CA GLU A 27 -3.86 17.41 25.50
C GLU A 27 -3.16 16.50 26.52
N THR A 28 -1.83 16.53 26.50
CA THR A 28 -1.00 15.78 27.45
C THR A 28 -0.18 16.73 28.31
N ASN A 29 0.54 16.15 29.29
CA ASN A 29 1.41 16.94 30.15
C ASN A 29 2.49 17.67 29.35
N PRO A 30 2.95 18.85 29.81
CA PRO A 30 4.11 19.52 29.24
C PRO A 30 5.29 18.53 29.09
N ARG A 31 5.96 18.56 27.93
CA ARG A 31 7.04 17.64 27.48
C ARG A 31 6.61 16.32 26.83
N HIS A 32 5.31 16.08 26.68
CA HIS A 32 4.82 14.96 25.88
C HIS A 32 4.11 15.47 24.64
N TRP A 33 4.12 14.65 23.59
CA TRP A 33 3.26 14.90 22.45
C TRP A 33 1.81 14.69 22.85
N ASN A 34 0.95 15.59 22.37
CA ASN A 34 -0.48 15.37 22.45
C ASN A 34 -0.84 14.06 21.75
N ARG A 35 -1.95 13.48 22.18
CA ARG A 35 -2.48 12.25 21.61
C ARG A 35 -3.69 12.58 20.76
N LEU A 36 -4.07 11.63 19.92
CA LEU A 36 -5.27 11.74 19.11
C LEU A 36 -6.13 10.52 19.35
N ARG A 37 -7.37 10.71 19.81
CA ARG A 37 -8.37 9.65 19.80
C ARG A 37 -9.03 9.65 18.44
N ILE A 38 -8.99 8.49 17.80
CA ILE A 38 -9.59 8.24 16.50
C ILE A 38 -10.79 7.34 16.68
N GLU A 39 -11.96 7.82 16.29
CA GLU A 39 -13.17 7.02 16.22
C GLU A 39 -13.37 6.54 14.78
N ILE A 40 -13.70 5.25 14.61
CA ILE A 40 -13.97 4.64 13.32
C ILE A 40 -15.47 4.50 13.15
N TRP A 41 -15.99 5.06 12.07
CA TRP A 41 -17.40 5.12 11.75
C TRP A 41 -17.70 4.37 10.45
N MET A 42 -18.86 3.73 10.41
CA MET A 42 -19.36 3.00 9.26
C MET A 42 -20.69 3.58 8.79
N CYS A 43 -20.82 3.86 7.50
CA CYS A 43 -22.08 4.19 6.85
C CYS A 43 -22.92 2.93 6.66
N ILE A 44 -24.18 2.98 7.09
CA ILE A 44 -25.17 1.92 6.86
C ILE A 44 -25.90 2.28 5.56
N PRO A 45 -25.70 1.53 4.46
CA PRO A 45 -26.10 1.93 3.11
C PRO A 45 -27.61 1.97 2.86
N ASP A 46 -28.42 1.38 3.72
CA ASP A 46 -29.86 1.50 3.67
C ASP A 46 -30.29 2.55 4.69
N ASN A 47 -31.17 3.47 4.28
CA ASN A 47 -31.81 4.53 5.09
C ASN A 47 -32.63 4.00 6.29
N SER A 48 -32.19 2.93 6.95
CA SER A 48 -32.65 2.56 8.27
C SER A 48 -32.31 3.75 9.18
N TRP A 49 -33.34 4.50 9.54
CA TRP A 49 -33.36 5.37 10.71
C TRP A 49 -33.14 4.59 12.03
N ASP A 50 -32.66 3.34 11.94
CA ASP A 50 -32.39 2.43 13.04
C ASP A 50 -31.05 2.73 13.75
N THR A 51 -30.28 3.73 13.29
CA THR A 51 -29.26 4.29 14.18
C THR A 51 -29.96 5.09 15.29
N PRO A 52 -29.53 4.99 16.56
CA PRO A 52 -30.19 5.68 17.67
C PRO A 52 -30.35 7.20 17.47
N ASP A 53 -29.53 7.80 16.61
CA ASP A 53 -29.48 9.22 16.28
C ASP A 53 -30.05 9.56 14.88
N GLY A 54 -30.48 8.57 14.10
CA GLY A 54 -30.95 8.73 12.72
C GLY A 54 -29.90 9.23 11.72
N SER A 55 -28.60 9.21 12.07
CA SER A 55 -27.53 9.71 11.23
C SER A 55 -27.19 8.81 10.03
N GLY A 56 -27.56 7.52 10.08
CA GLY A 56 -27.12 6.53 9.09
C GLY A 56 -25.65 6.11 9.27
N PHE A 57 -25.04 6.49 10.39
CA PHE A 57 -23.67 6.13 10.75
C PHE A 57 -23.63 5.44 12.12
N VAL A 58 -22.73 4.45 12.24
CA VAL A 58 -22.49 3.77 13.51
C VAL A 58 -21.00 3.78 13.82
N LYS A 59 -20.66 4.16 15.06
CA LYS A 59 -19.30 4.00 15.57
C LYS A 59 -19.01 2.52 15.77
N ILE A 60 -18.01 2.00 15.06
CA ILE A 60 -17.66 0.57 15.06
C ILE A 60 -16.38 0.27 15.85
N GLY A 61 -15.58 1.28 16.15
CA GLY A 61 -14.36 1.13 16.92
C GLY A 61 -13.68 2.45 17.22
N GLU A 62 -12.57 2.37 17.94
CA GLU A 62 -11.68 3.50 18.20
C GLU A 62 -10.26 3.03 18.50
N TYR A 63 -9.29 3.92 18.34
CA TYR A 63 -7.93 3.72 18.81
C TYR A 63 -7.29 5.04 19.25
N LEU A 64 -6.23 4.95 20.06
CA LEU A 64 -5.44 6.09 20.49
C LEU A 64 -4.13 6.14 19.70
N ARG A 65 -3.90 7.23 18.98
CA ARG A 65 -2.61 7.56 18.37
C ARG A 65 -1.73 8.29 19.38
N ASN A 66 -0.45 7.93 19.46
CA ASN A 66 0.53 8.61 20.33
C ASN A 66 1.14 9.88 19.73
N TYR A 67 0.47 10.47 18.73
CA TYR A 67 0.83 11.70 18.06
C TYR A 67 -0.46 12.41 17.63
N ASP A 68 -0.48 13.73 17.70
CA ASP A 68 -1.69 14.55 17.58
C ASP A 68 -2.05 14.95 16.16
N SER A 69 -1.17 14.69 15.20
CA SER A 69 -1.49 14.85 13.78
C SER A 69 -1.96 13.52 13.20
N LEU A 70 -3.24 13.49 12.76
CA LEU A 70 -3.67 12.51 11.78
C LEU A 70 -3.31 13.04 10.40
N TYR A 71 -2.56 12.24 9.67
CA TYR A 71 -2.46 12.40 8.23
C TYR A 71 -3.50 11.46 7.60
N ASN A 72 -3.23 10.82 6.46
CA ASN A 72 -4.11 9.81 5.88
C ASN A 72 -3.79 8.40 6.41
N THR A 73 -3.69 8.25 7.75
CA THR A 73 -3.20 7.01 8.38
C THR A 73 -4.31 6.03 8.77
N PHE A 74 -5.43 6.04 8.04
CA PHE A 74 -6.48 5.02 8.10
C PHE A 74 -6.93 4.75 6.66
N THR A 75 -6.77 3.51 6.18
CA THR A 75 -7.12 3.16 4.80
C THR A 75 -7.81 1.80 4.77
N PRO A 76 -9.14 1.78 4.56
CA PRO A 76 -9.88 0.54 4.40
C PRO A 76 -9.63 -0.06 3.01
N PHE A 77 -9.59 -1.39 2.93
CA PHE A 77 -9.46 -2.13 1.69
C PHE A 77 -10.08 -3.53 1.82
N GLU A 78 -10.37 -4.15 0.67
CA GLU A 78 -10.89 -5.51 0.60
C GLU A 78 -9.80 -6.44 0.07
N GLN A 79 -9.70 -7.63 0.64
CA GLN A 79 -8.93 -8.73 0.08
C GLN A 79 -9.74 -10.03 0.21
N LYS A 80 -9.98 -10.71 -0.91
CA LYS A 80 -10.69 -11.99 -0.97
C LYS A 80 -12.06 -11.97 -0.27
N GLY A 81 -12.82 -10.88 -0.42
CA GLY A 81 -14.13 -10.69 0.20
C GLY A 81 -14.12 -10.37 1.69
N GLN A 82 -12.94 -10.17 2.30
CA GLN A 82 -12.78 -9.72 3.67
C GLN A 82 -12.27 -8.28 3.70
N GLU A 83 -12.88 -7.47 4.58
CA GLU A 83 -12.53 -6.06 4.75
C GLU A 83 -11.50 -5.90 5.87
N TYR A 84 -10.50 -5.06 5.59
CA TYR A 84 -9.38 -4.73 6.47
C TYR A 84 -9.15 -3.21 6.48
N ALA A 85 -8.35 -2.73 7.41
CA ALA A 85 -7.78 -1.40 7.34
C ALA A 85 -6.32 -1.38 7.77
N LEU A 86 -5.49 -0.67 7.01
CA LEU A 86 -4.19 -0.19 7.47
C LEU A 86 -4.42 1.01 8.38
N TYR A 87 -3.79 1.02 9.54
CA TYR A 87 -3.88 2.14 10.48
C TYR A 87 -2.58 2.35 11.26
N SER A 88 -2.45 3.48 11.94
CA SER A 88 -1.26 3.80 12.71
C SER A 88 -1.62 4.31 14.12
N PRO A 89 -1.74 3.41 15.12
CA PRO A 89 -1.94 3.80 16.51
C PRO A 89 -0.63 4.30 17.17
N ASN A 90 0.52 4.00 16.55
CA ASN A 90 1.80 4.52 16.96
C ASN A 90 2.45 5.24 15.78
N TYR A 91 2.95 6.46 15.99
CA TYR A 91 3.62 7.27 15.00
C TYR A 91 4.80 6.57 14.32
N SER A 92 5.34 5.50 14.90
CA SER A 92 6.48 4.73 14.34
C SER A 92 6.11 3.34 13.81
N ALA A 93 4.81 3.02 13.70
CA ALA A 93 4.37 1.70 13.24
C ALA A 93 3.07 1.73 12.45
N THR A 94 3.00 0.80 11.49
CA THR A 94 1.78 0.44 10.76
C THR A 94 1.17 -0.83 11.35
N ARG A 95 -0.14 -0.84 11.54
CA ARG A 95 -0.92 -1.97 12.03
C ARG A 95 -2.03 -2.30 11.05
N VAL A 96 -2.58 -3.51 11.17
CA VAL A 96 -3.75 -3.95 10.40
C VAL A 96 -4.86 -4.39 11.35
N MET A 97 -6.10 -4.02 11.01
CA MET A 97 -7.29 -4.51 11.69
C MET A 97 -8.30 -5.11 10.70
N THR A 98 -9.16 -6.00 11.18
CA THR A 98 -10.35 -6.43 10.43
C THR A 98 -11.49 -5.43 10.60
N LEU A 99 -12.31 -5.27 9.57
CA LEU A 99 -13.54 -4.48 9.58
C LEU A 99 -14.77 -5.39 9.39
N PRO A 100 -15.95 -5.01 9.92
CA PRO A 100 -16.22 -3.84 10.76
C PRO A 100 -15.87 -4.02 12.25
N ASN A 101 -15.43 -5.19 12.70
CA ASN A 101 -15.24 -5.49 14.13
C ASN A 101 -14.03 -4.78 14.79
N CYS A 102 -13.23 -4.04 14.01
CA CYS A 102 -12.05 -3.28 14.46
C CYS A 102 -11.04 -4.10 15.28
N LYS A 103 -10.91 -5.41 14.98
CA LYS A 103 -9.95 -6.28 15.68
C LYS A 103 -8.55 -6.09 15.08
N ASP A 104 -7.60 -5.60 15.86
CA ASP A 104 -6.17 -5.62 15.52
C ASP A 104 -5.72 -7.08 15.33
N ILE A 105 -5.13 -7.37 14.17
CA ILE A 105 -4.64 -8.71 13.82
C ILE A 105 -3.12 -8.77 13.68
N GLY A 106 -2.40 -7.64 13.68
CA GLY A 106 -0.94 -7.62 13.57
C GLY A 106 -0.37 -6.38 12.89
N GLY A 107 0.89 -6.49 12.48
CA GLY A 107 1.64 -5.46 11.78
C GLY A 107 3.03 -5.23 12.37
N GLU A 108 3.55 -4.02 12.17
CA GLU A 108 4.83 -3.60 12.74
C GLU A 108 4.68 -3.34 14.24
N GLU A 109 5.74 -3.63 14.98
CA GLU A 109 5.87 -3.22 16.38
C GLU A 109 6.53 -1.83 16.46
N PRO A 110 6.09 -0.93 17.35
CA PRO A 110 6.70 0.38 17.51
C PRO A 110 8.19 0.32 17.88
N HIS A 111 9.01 1.15 17.24
CA HIS A 111 10.42 1.28 17.60
C HIS A 111 10.99 2.66 17.23
N ALA A 112 12.09 3.06 17.89
CA ALA A 112 12.70 4.39 17.74
C ALA A 112 13.27 4.67 16.33
N GLY A 113 13.52 3.64 15.54
CA GLY A 113 13.92 3.75 14.14
C GLY A 113 12.79 3.40 13.16
N GLY A 114 11.55 3.45 13.64
CA GLY A 114 10.37 3.05 12.90
C GLY A 114 10.09 3.97 11.73
N PHE A 115 9.20 3.50 10.88
CA PHE A 115 8.68 4.29 9.78
C PHE A 115 7.47 5.07 10.27
N CYS A 116 7.42 6.35 9.90
CA CYS A 116 6.42 7.28 10.36
C CYS A 116 5.37 7.49 9.27
N PRO A 117 4.32 6.64 9.20
CA PRO A 117 3.31 6.74 8.16
C PRO A 117 2.61 8.09 8.21
N VAL A 118 2.48 8.70 7.04
CA VAL A 118 1.65 9.87 6.78
C VAL A 118 0.55 9.58 5.76
N ASP A 119 0.68 8.53 4.97
CA ASP A 119 -0.35 8.18 3.99
C ASP A 119 -0.28 6.68 3.67
N TYR A 120 -1.43 6.09 3.37
CA TYR A 120 -1.53 4.73 2.85
C TYR A 120 -2.37 4.73 1.58
N PHE A 121 -2.00 3.89 0.63
CA PHE A 121 -2.77 3.69 -0.58
C PHE A 121 -2.78 2.21 -0.93
N VAL A 122 -3.95 1.60 -0.86
CA VAL A 122 -4.17 0.24 -1.35
C VAL A 122 -5.00 0.33 -2.62
N PRO A 123 -4.43 -0.04 -3.79
CA PRO A 123 -5.19 -0.13 -5.03
C PRO A 123 -6.30 -1.15 -4.87
N TYR A 124 -7.51 -0.80 -5.30
CA TYR A 124 -8.69 -1.62 -5.03
C TYR A 124 -9.58 -1.77 -6.26
N ASN A 125 -10.39 -2.83 -6.21
CA ASN A 125 -11.65 -2.98 -6.94
C ASN A 125 -11.57 -3.12 -8.46
N ASP A 126 -10.46 -3.65 -8.95
CA ASP A 126 -10.43 -4.17 -10.31
C ASP A 126 -9.77 -5.56 -10.32
N PRO A 127 -10.55 -6.61 -9.97
CA PRO A 127 -10.07 -7.98 -10.07
C PRO A 127 -9.67 -8.35 -11.50
N ALA A 128 -10.29 -7.72 -12.51
CA ALA A 128 -9.89 -7.92 -13.89
C ALA A 128 -8.45 -7.48 -14.09
N ARG A 129 -8.00 -6.39 -13.45
CA ARG A 129 -6.60 -5.89 -13.42
C ARG A 129 -5.71 -6.51 -12.33
N GLY A 130 -6.19 -7.51 -11.58
CA GLY A 130 -5.43 -8.10 -10.46
C GLY A 130 -5.27 -7.17 -9.25
N LEU A 131 -6.11 -6.15 -9.11
CA LEU A 131 -6.15 -5.25 -7.95
C LEU A 131 -7.07 -5.84 -6.88
N ASP A 132 -6.56 -6.83 -6.16
CA ASP A 132 -7.28 -7.64 -5.17
C ASP A 132 -6.90 -7.33 -3.71
N GLY A 133 -6.22 -6.19 -3.48
CA GLY A 133 -5.76 -5.78 -2.15
C GLY A 133 -4.57 -6.57 -1.62
N THR A 134 -3.83 -7.30 -2.47
CA THR A 134 -2.60 -8.02 -2.07
C THR A 134 -1.35 -7.16 -1.99
N PHE A 135 -1.43 -5.89 -2.37
CA PHE A 135 -0.34 -4.93 -2.21
C PHE A 135 -0.85 -3.53 -1.96
N GLY A 136 0.02 -2.67 -1.46
CA GLY A 136 -0.25 -1.27 -1.28
C GLY A 136 1.02 -0.44 -1.25
N PHE A 137 0.85 0.82 -0.90
CA PHE A 137 1.90 1.80 -0.78
C PHE A 137 1.75 2.54 0.54
N ILE A 138 2.88 3.00 1.06
CA ILE A 138 2.97 3.81 2.27
C ILE A 138 3.87 5.01 1.99
N ALA A 139 3.45 6.19 2.44
CA ALA A 139 4.27 7.38 2.47
C ALA A 139 4.62 7.73 3.91
N GLY A 140 5.84 8.20 4.15
CA GLY A 140 6.27 8.59 5.48
C GLY A 140 7.77 8.84 5.59
N CYS A 141 8.26 9.22 6.77
CA CYS A 141 9.69 9.38 7.01
C CYS A 141 10.25 8.22 7.83
N ILE A 142 11.57 8.07 7.82
CA ILE A 142 12.24 7.34 8.90
C ILE A 142 12.40 8.34 10.03
N TRP A 143 12.12 7.91 11.26
CA TRP A 143 12.30 8.78 12.42
C TRP A 143 13.65 9.51 12.41
N GLY A 144 13.62 10.85 12.47
CA GLY A 144 14.81 11.71 12.43
C GLY A 144 15.23 12.19 11.04
N ASP A 145 14.55 11.76 9.97
CA ASP A 145 14.68 12.26 8.60
C ASP A 145 13.36 12.91 8.15
N ASP A 146 13.01 14.04 8.77
CA ASP A 146 11.74 14.73 8.56
C ASP A 146 11.73 15.63 7.31
N SER A 147 12.72 15.46 6.42
CA SER A 147 12.95 16.35 5.28
C SER A 147 12.09 16.01 4.07
N THR A 148 11.74 14.74 3.87
CA THR A 148 10.86 14.28 2.79
C THR A 148 10.03 13.06 3.22
N TRP A 149 8.90 12.84 2.55
CA TRP A 149 8.10 11.62 2.71
C TRP A 149 8.51 10.61 1.65
N LYS A 150 9.05 9.46 2.08
CA LYS A 150 9.47 8.36 1.23
C LYS A 150 8.27 7.48 0.90
N ILE A 151 8.17 7.07 -0.35
CA ILE A 151 7.18 6.09 -0.81
C ILE A 151 7.80 4.69 -0.71
N GLN A 152 7.12 3.75 -0.08
CA GLN A 152 7.51 2.34 -0.01
C GLN A 152 6.38 1.41 -0.41
N TYR A 153 6.75 0.21 -0.82
CA TYR A 153 5.82 -0.85 -1.19
C TYR A 153 5.40 -1.64 0.05
N LEU A 154 4.12 -2.03 0.10
CA LEU A 154 3.57 -2.95 1.08
C LEU A 154 3.17 -4.26 0.41
N ASP A 155 3.73 -5.38 0.86
CA ASP A 155 3.22 -6.71 0.54
C ASP A 155 2.11 -7.07 1.53
N LEU A 156 0.87 -7.14 1.04
CA LEU A 156 -0.33 -7.46 1.82
C LEU A 156 -0.83 -8.88 1.49
N SER A 157 -0.06 -9.72 0.82
CA SER A 157 -0.49 -11.06 0.39
C SER A 157 -0.91 -12.00 1.53
N ARG A 158 -0.44 -11.73 2.76
CA ARG A 158 -0.70 -12.49 3.99
C ARG A 158 -1.42 -11.67 5.06
N ILE A 159 -2.18 -10.67 4.64
CA ILE A 159 -2.80 -9.70 5.55
C ILE A 159 -3.83 -10.34 6.48
N ASN A 160 -4.47 -11.44 6.05
CA ASN A 160 -5.40 -12.23 6.86
C ASN A 160 -4.73 -12.91 8.07
N GLU A 161 -3.41 -13.10 8.03
CA GLU A 161 -2.59 -13.58 9.15
C GLU A 161 -2.07 -12.43 10.03
N GLY A 162 -2.40 -11.18 9.69
CA GLY A 162 -1.84 -9.99 10.34
C GLY A 162 -0.41 -9.68 9.93
N ILE A 163 0.06 -10.27 8.82
CA ILE A 163 1.44 -10.14 8.34
C ILE A 163 1.45 -9.29 7.06
N PHE A 164 2.26 -8.23 7.07
CA PHE A 164 2.68 -7.53 5.87
C PHE A 164 4.18 -7.27 5.93
N THR A 165 4.78 -7.00 4.78
CA THR A 165 6.16 -6.52 4.72
C THR A 165 6.22 -5.17 4.02
N ARG A 166 7.16 -4.34 4.46
CA ARG A 166 7.42 -3.03 3.88
C ARG A 166 8.77 -3.05 3.21
N GLU A 167 8.81 -2.65 1.95
CA GLU A 167 10.02 -2.72 1.12
C GLU A 167 10.29 -1.40 0.40
N ALA A 168 11.54 -0.96 0.43
CA ALA A 168 12.02 0.17 -0.35
C ALA A 168 12.31 -0.25 -1.82
N LYS A 169 11.34 -0.91 -2.47
CA LYS A 169 11.49 -1.45 -3.85
C LYS A 169 11.92 -0.39 -4.86
N PHE A 170 11.58 0.87 -4.61
CA PHE A 170 11.81 1.99 -5.51
C PHE A 170 13.05 2.81 -5.15
N GLY A 171 13.81 2.40 -4.12
CA GLY A 171 14.87 3.23 -3.56
C GLY A 171 14.31 4.46 -2.83
N TYR A 172 14.97 5.60 -2.98
CA TYR A 172 14.53 6.88 -2.40
C TYR A 172 13.63 7.61 -3.39
N VAL A 173 12.31 7.45 -3.23
CA VAL A 173 11.31 8.21 -3.99
C VAL A 173 10.53 9.07 -3.01
N SER A 174 10.61 10.39 -3.18
CA SER A 174 9.87 11.32 -2.34
C SER A 174 8.47 11.56 -2.90
N LEU A 175 7.46 11.59 -2.02
CA LEU A 175 6.11 12.03 -2.32
C LEU A 175 6.13 13.53 -2.65
N PRO A 176 5.62 13.96 -3.82
CA PRO A 176 5.50 15.38 -4.16
C PRO A 176 4.64 16.13 -3.12
N ARG A 177 5.03 17.36 -2.78
CA ARG A 177 4.41 18.12 -1.68
C ARG A 177 2.93 18.45 -1.92
N GLU A 178 2.53 18.63 -3.18
CA GLU A 178 1.13 18.96 -3.51
C GLU A 178 0.24 17.73 -3.71
N LEU A 179 0.78 16.52 -3.59
CA LEU A 179 0.04 15.29 -3.81
C LEU A 179 -0.12 14.45 -2.53
N ASN A 180 -1.27 13.79 -2.44
CA ASN A 180 -1.42 12.64 -1.56
C ASN A 180 -0.89 11.38 -2.27
N LEU A 181 -0.70 10.31 -1.51
CA LEU A 181 -0.09 9.10 -2.04
C LEU A 181 -0.92 8.49 -3.17
N GLU A 182 -2.25 8.46 -3.05
CA GLU A 182 -3.12 7.97 -4.12
C GLU A 182 -2.91 8.67 -5.46
N LYS A 183 -2.87 10.01 -5.47
CA LYS A 183 -2.66 10.78 -6.70
C LYS A 183 -1.24 10.68 -7.24
N ALA A 184 -0.28 10.34 -6.37
CA ALA A 184 1.11 10.18 -6.76
C ALA A 184 1.38 8.85 -7.46
N ILE A 185 0.52 7.84 -7.28
CA ILE A 185 0.73 6.50 -7.81
C ILE A 185 -0.12 6.28 -9.06
N ASP A 186 0.55 6.22 -10.21
CA ASP A 186 -0.07 5.85 -11.49
C ASP A 186 0.03 4.34 -11.72
N LEU A 187 -1.10 3.69 -12.03
CA LEU A 187 -1.22 2.24 -12.26
C LEU A 187 -1.69 1.91 -13.69
N GLU A 188 -1.77 2.88 -14.60
CA GLU A 188 -2.28 2.66 -15.97
C GLU A 188 -1.57 1.50 -16.69
N ASP A 189 -0.25 1.37 -16.54
CA ASP A 189 0.56 0.34 -17.22
C ASP A 189 0.55 -1.05 -16.54
N PHE A 190 -0.12 -1.23 -15.39
CA PHE A 190 -0.08 -2.47 -14.60
C PHE A 190 -0.57 -3.74 -15.35
N TRP A 191 -1.15 -3.58 -16.55
CA TRP A 191 -1.96 -4.59 -17.24
C TRP A 191 -1.21 -5.60 -18.14
N ASP A 192 0.04 -5.37 -18.52
CA ASP A 192 0.69 -6.16 -19.59
C ASP A 192 1.15 -7.60 -19.21
N GLY A 193 0.58 -8.21 -18.16
CA GLY A 193 0.90 -9.58 -17.74
C GLY A 193 2.35 -9.75 -17.23
N ALA A 194 3.11 -8.66 -17.16
CA ALA A 194 4.36 -8.61 -16.45
C ALA A 194 4.05 -8.54 -14.95
N LEU A 195 4.52 -9.54 -14.20
CA LEU A 195 4.58 -9.49 -12.74
C LEU A 195 5.08 -8.10 -12.28
N PRO A 196 4.60 -7.57 -11.14
CA PRO A 196 4.84 -6.19 -10.72
C PRO A 196 6.32 -5.96 -10.41
N TRP A 197 7.09 -5.57 -11.43
CA TRP A 197 8.45 -5.05 -11.29
C TRP A 197 8.43 -3.60 -11.72
N VAL A 198 8.32 -2.73 -10.72
CA VAL A 198 8.32 -1.28 -10.87
C VAL A 198 9.74 -0.80 -11.09
N LYS A 199 9.93 0.09 -12.06
CA LYS A 199 11.08 1.00 -12.05
C LYS A 199 10.64 2.34 -11.47
N ALA A 200 11.29 2.78 -10.40
CA ALA A 200 11.55 4.20 -10.23
C ALA A 200 12.89 4.46 -10.94
N ASP A 201 12.82 5.11 -12.09
CA ASP A 201 13.97 5.36 -12.94
C ASP A 201 14.88 6.42 -12.32
N GLY A 202 15.85 5.96 -11.52
CA GLY A 202 17.02 6.77 -11.11
C GLY A 202 17.98 7.09 -12.27
N THR A 203 17.52 7.11 -13.53
CA THR A 203 18.32 7.48 -14.69
C THR A 203 18.18 8.97 -14.97
N LYS A 204 19.33 9.64 -15.12
CA LYS A 204 19.54 11.09 -15.35
C LYS A 204 18.85 11.71 -16.58
N GLU A 205 17.88 11.03 -17.18
CA GLU A 205 16.99 11.59 -18.20
C GLU A 205 15.55 11.27 -17.81
N THR A 206 15.13 11.77 -16.65
CA THR A 206 13.76 12.20 -16.51
C THR A 206 13.57 13.33 -17.52
N HIS A 207 12.96 13.04 -18.67
CA HIS A 207 12.07 14.03 -19.24
C HIS A 207 10.96 14.20 -18.20
N MET A 208 11.21 15.11 -17.25
CA MET A 208 10.23 15.70 -16.36
C MET A 208 9.22 16.42 -17.25
N LEU A 209 8.31 15.65 -17.84
CA LEU A 209 7.05 16.19 -18.31
C LEU A 209 6.30 16.58 -17.03
N GLU A 210 6.52 17.83 -16.61
CA GLU A 210 5.76 18.54 -15.58
C GLU A 210 5.64 17.82 -14.22
N GLU A 211 6.73 17.78 -13.44
CA GLU A 211 6.89 17.79 -11.96
C GLU A 211 5.85 17.14 -11.00
N ARG A 212 4.85 16.38 -11.45
CA ARG A 212 3.63 16.18 -10.65
C ARG A 212 3.20 14.74 -10.42
N ILE A 213 3.78 13.70 -11.00
CA ILE A 213 3.29 12.32 -10.79
C ILE A 213 4.47 11.34 -10.72
N VAL A 214 4.48 10.46 -9.70
CA VAL A 214 5.40 9.32 -9.67
C VAL A 214 4.81 8.24 -10.59
N LYS A 215 5.25 8.24 -11.85
CA LYS A 215 4.85 7.17 -12.78
C LYS A 215 5.53 5.86 -12.38
N ILE A 216 4.74 4.97 -11.79
CA ILE A 216 5.15 3.60 -11.52
C ILE A 216 4.80 2.76 -12.76
N SER A 217 5.64 2.86 -13.79
CA SER A 217 5.47 2.08 -15.02
C SER A 217 6.10 0.69 -14.87
N THR A 218 5.32 -0.36 -15.17
CA THR A 218 5.70 -1.78 -15.12
C THR A 218 6.32 -2.28 -16.44
N SER A 219 6.24 -1.52 -17.53
CA SER A 219 6.49 -2.01 -18.90
C SER A 219 7.98 -2.03 -19.31
N HIS A 220 8.88 -1.37 -18.58
CA HIS A 220 10.24 -1.10 -19.08
C HIS A 220 11.34 -2.09 -18.62
N TRP A 221 11.04 -3.16 -17.88
CA TRP A 221 12.07 -4.08 -17.33
C TRP A 221 12.48 -5.21 -18.29
N PHE A 222 11.57 -5.67 -19.16
CA PHE A 222 11.87 -6.75 -20.11
C PHE A 222 12.91 -6.34 -21.16
N GLU A 223 12.93 -5.08 -21.60
CA GLU A 223 13.84 -4.64 -22.66
C GLU A 223 15.30 -4.45 -22.19
N LEU A 224 15.49 -4.05 -20.93
CA LEU A 224 16.82 -3.89 -20.35
C LEU A 224 17.43 -5.22 -19.86
N ASN A 225 16.62 -6.19 -19.41
CA ASN A 225 17.15 -7.53 -19.09
C ASN A 225 17.37 -8.41 -20.32
N ARG A 226 16.65 -8.17 -21.43
CA ARG A 226 16.96 -8.82 -22.71
C ARG A 226 18.28 -8.30 -23.29
N LYS A 227 18.61 -7.02 -23.10
CA LYS A 227 19.94 -6.46 -23.45
C LYS A 227 21.05 -6.92 -22.49
N ALA A 228 20.76 -7.05 -21.18
CA ALA A 228 21.73 -7.54 -20.20
C ALA A 228 22.02 -9.06 -20.32
N LYS A 229 21.03 -9.87 -20.72
CA LYS A 229 21.21 -11.30 -21.04
C LYS A 229 21.65 -11.56 -22.49
N GLY A 230 21.65 -10.54 -23.35
CA GLY A 230 21.99 -10.66 -24.78
C GLY A 230 23.44 -10.30 -25.14
N SER A 231 24.28 -9.89 -24.19
CA SER A 231 25.62 -9.34 -24.47
C SER A 231 26.81 -10.18 -23.99
N CYS A 232 26.61 -11.39 -23.46
CA CYS A 232 27.72 -12.22 -22.94
C CYS A 232 28.28 -13.26 -23.91
N CYS A 233 27.91 -13.24 -25.19
CA CYS A 233 28.37 -14.22 -26.19
C CYS A 233 29.18 -13.55 -27.30
N GLY A 234 30.31 -12.95 -26.95
CA GLY A 234 31.18 -12.29 -27.92
C GLY A 234 32.55 -11.98 -27.35
N HIS A 235 33.30 -13.04 -27.01
CA HIS A 235 34.72 -13.13 -26.59
C HIS A 235 34.90 -13.79 -25.21
N ALA A 236 35.95 -14.60 -25.14
CA ALA A 236 36.27 -15.54 -24.07
C ALA A 236 36.15 -14.94 -22.66
N CYS A 237 35.01 -15.17 -21.99
CA CYS A 237 34.80 -14.76 -20.63
C CYS A 237 34.86 -15.98 -19.69
N LYS A 238 35.78 -15.94 -18.72
CA LYS A 238 35.88 -16.89 -17.60
C LYS A 238 34.85 -16.55 -16.51
N CYS A 239 33.56 -16.63 -16.83
CA CYS A 239 32.50 -16.41 -15.84
C CYS A 239 31.87 -17.74 -15.39
N GLU A 240 31.85 -17.96 -14.07
CA GLU A 240 31.21 -19.12 -13.42
C GLU A 240 29.70 -18.91 -13.23
N CYS A 241 28.95 -18.60 -14.29
CA CYS A 241 27.49 -18.60 -14.19
C CYS A 241 26.93 -20.03 -14.32
N LEU A 242 25.82 -20.30 -13.63
CA LEU A 242 25.15 -21.61 -13.58
C LEU A 242 24.79 -22.14 -14.98
N GLU A 243 24.37 -21.29 -15.91
CA GLU A 243 24.05 -21.67 -17.30
C GLU A 243 25.28 -22.16 -18.10
N CYS A 244 26.50 -21.74 -17.78
CA CYS A 244 27.71 -22.24 -18.42
C CYS A 244 28.17 -23.59 -17.86
N LYS A 245 27.73 -23.97 -16.65
CA LYS A 245 28.07 -25.27 -16.05
C LYS A 245 27.27 -26.41 -16.69
N ASP A 246 26.05 -26.15 -17.13
CA ASP A 246 25.21 -27.18 -17.76
C ASP A 246 25.69 -27.50 -19.19
N LYS A 247 26.15 -26.51 -19.96
CA LYS A 247 26.67 -26.75 -21.33
C LYS A 247 28.01 -27.48 -21.40
N ARG A 248 28.81 -27.51 -20.32
CA ARG A 248 30.05 -28.30 -20.28
C ARG A 248 29.80 -29.79 -20.10
N LYS A 249 28.65 -30.18 -19.54
CA LYS A 249 28.31 -31.60 -19.34
C LYS A 249 27.81 -32.31 -20.60
N GLU A 250 27.53 -31.57 -21.67
CA GLU A 250 27.10 -32.15 -22.96
C GLU A 250 28.24 -32.30 -23.97
N GLN A 251 29.48 -31.96 -23.59
CA GLN A 251 30.66 -32.06 -24.47
C GLN A 251 31.79 -32.95 -23.89
N GLU A 252 31.52 -33.67 -22.81
CA GLU A 252 32.33 -34.78 -22.29
C GLU A 252 31.57 -36.10 -22.46
#